data_AF-A0A8T0GTY2-F1
#
_entry.id   AF-A0A8T0GTY2-F1
#
_cell.length_a   1.000
_cell.length_b   1.000
_cell.length_c   1.000
_cell.angle_alpha   90.00
_cell.angle_beta   90.00
_cell.angle_gamma   90.00
#
_symmetry.space_group_name_H-M   'P 1'
#
loop_
_entity.id
_entity.type
_entity.pdbx_description
1 polymer ?
#
loop_
_entity_poly.entity_id
_entity_poly.type
_entity_poly.pdbx_seq_one_letter_code
_entity_poly.pdbx_strand_id
1 'polypeptide(L)'
;MATMAMTGAAVVGGCAAKSVALQSQKTTSSFWGEKARSVKASATTSGRAMMPVVEASARVDRFSKSDIIVSPSILSANFAKLGEQIKAVENAGCDWIHVDVMDGRFVPNITIGPLVVDAIRPVTDLPLDVHLMIVEPENRVEDFIKAGADIVSVHCENASTIHLHRTINQVCVLGTA
;
A
#
# COMPACT_ATOMS: atom_id res chain seq x y z
N MET A 1 -15.26 -45.74 27.46
CA MET A 1 -16.34 -45.62 28.47
C MET A 1 -15.88 -44.68 29.56
N ALA A 2 -16.34 -43.43 29.54
CA ALA A 2 -16.44 -42.54 30.70
C ALA A 2 -17.12 -41.25 30.20
N THR A 3 -18.44 -41.27 30.25
CA THR A 3 -19.33 -40.14 30.04
C THR A 3 -19.41 -39.39 31.36
N MET A 4 -19.28 -38.07 31.37
CA MET A 4 -19.70 -37.25 32.51
C MET A 4 -20.23 -35.89 32.04
N ALA A 5 -21.37 -35.54 32.62
CA ALA A 5 -22.24 -34.42 32.29
C ALA A 5 -22.08 -33.26 33.29
N MET A 6 -22.87 -32.20 33.05
CA MET A 6 -23.22 -31.07 33.96
C MET A 6 -22.17 -29.93 33.98
N THR A 7 -22.47 -28.63 33.94
CA THR A 7 -23.65 -27.76 34.19
C THR A 7 -23.23 -26.35 33.73
N GLY A 8 -24.00 -25.56 32.97
CA GLY A 8 -25.00 -24.62 33.47
C GLY A 8 -24.43 -23.23 33.86
N ALA A 9 -24.67 -22.19 33.05
CA ALA A 9 -24.86 -20.78 33.48
C ALA A 9 -25.23 -19.88 32.28
N ALA A 10 -26.50 -19.47 32.23
CA ALA A 10 -27.01 -18.40 31.39
C ALA A 10 -26.88 -17.08 32.15
N VAL A 11 -26.43 -16.01 31.48
CA VAL A 11 -26.62 -14.63 31.93
C VAL A 11 -27.15 -13.80 30.77
N VAL A 12 -28.32 -13.22 31.00
CA VAL A 12 -29.09 -12.34 30.12
C VAL A 12 -28.83 -10.90 30.54
N GLY A 13 -28.70 -9.99 29.57
CA GLY A 13 -28.78 -8.54 29.78
C GLY A 13 -27.91 -7.78 28.80
N GLY A 14 -28.35 -6.77 28.08
CA GLY A 14 -29.64 -6.09 28.03
C GLY A 14 -29.56 -5.05 26.91
N CYS A 15 -30.60 -5.03 26.07
CA CYS A 15 -30.79 -4.09 24.98
C CYS A 15 -31.35 -2.77 25.53
N ALA A 16 -30.83 -1.62 25.10
CA ALA A 16 -31.43 -0.32 25.39
C ALA A 16 -31.36 0.60 24.16
N ALA A 17 -32.39 0.53 23.34
CA ALA A 17 -32.79 1.57 22.40
C ALA A 17 -33.68 2.59 23.11
N LYS A 18 -33.43 3.89 22.89
CA LYS A 18 -34.36 5.01 23.11
C LYS A 18 -33.91 6.15 22.19
N SER A 19 -34.74 7.04 21.65
CA SER A 19 -36.14 7.06 21.23
C SER A 19 -36.24 8.37 20.46
N VAL A 20 -36.97 8.37 19.35
CA VAL A 20 -37.27 9.55 18.54
C VAL A 20 -38.07 10.58 19.35
N ALA A 21 -37.78 11.86 19.18
CA ALA A 21 -38.69 12.96 19.51
C ALA A 21 -38.67 14.00 18.37
N LEU A 22 -39.87 14.22 17.83
CA LEU A 22 -40.24 15.10 16.73
C LEU A 22 -40.88 16.36 17.33
N GLN A 23 -40.54 17.57 16.84
CA GLN A 23 -41.35 18.81 16.94
C GLN A 23 -40.65 19.89 16.08
N SER A 24 -41.13 20.19 14.87
CA SER A 24 -42.22 21.10 14.50
C SER A 24 -41.88 22.61 14.63
N GLN A 25 -41.52 23.18 13.47
CA GLN A 25 -41.77 24.51 12.90
C GLN A 25 -41.92 25.74 13.82
N LYS A 26 -41.20 26.81 13.47
CA LYS A 26 -41.75 28.18 13.37
C LYS A 26 -40.88 29.07 12.47
N THR A 27 -41.52 29.56 11.41
CA THR A 27 -41.13 30.65 10.51
C THR A 27 -41.29 32.01 11.18
N THR A 28 -40.36 32.95 10.95
CA THR A 28 -40.58 34.42 10.86
C THR A 28 -39.28 35.04 10.32
N SER A 29 -39.22 35.38 9.04
CA SER A 29 -39.49 36.71 8.48
C SER A 29 -38.39 37.74 8.76
N SER A 30 -37.68 38.08 7.69
CA SER A 30 -36.82 39.24 7.50
C SER A 30 -37.40 40.55 8.05
N PHE A 31 -36.61 41.34 8.78
CA PHE A 31 -36.78 42.80 8.81
C PHE A 31 -35.55 43.53 9.37
N TRP A 32 -34.88 44.28 8.49
CA TRP A 32 -34.17 45.56 8.66
C TRP A 32 -33.26 45.83 9.88
N GLY A 33 -32.02 46.29 9.59
CA GLY A 33 -31.22 47.03 10.57
C GLY A 33 -29.77 47.27 10.16
N GLU A 34 -29.52 48.32 9.38
CA GLU A 34 -28.20 48.90 9.17
C GLU A 34 -27.50 49.21 10.51
N LYS A 35 -26.20 48.89 10.58
CA LYS A 35 -25.18 49.85 11.02
C LYS A 35 -23.78 49.35 10.69
N ALA A 36 -23.17 50.08 9.77
CA ALA A 36 -21.75 50.03 9.47
C ALA A 36 -20.91 50.13 10.74
N ARG A 37 -19.89 49.27 10.84
CA ARG A 37 -18.72 49.55 11.65
C ARG A 37 -17.47 49.15 10.87
N SER A 38 -16.75 50.18 10.47
CA SER A 38 -15.42 50.16 9.89
C SER A 38 -14.47 49.38 10.79
N VAL A 39 -13.85 48.33 10.25
CA VAL A 39 -12.59 47.80 10.77
C VAL A 39 -11.66 47.55 9.57
N LYS A 40 -10.49 48.16 9.67
CA LYS A 40 -9.46 48.32 8.66
C LYS A 40 -8.95 46.98 8.14
N ALA A 41 -8.81 46.87 6.82
CA ALA A 41 -8.06 45.80 6.18
C ALA A 41 -6.60 45.86 6.66
N SER A 42 -6.20 44.87 7.45
CA SER A 42 -4.81 44.55 7.74
C SER A 42 -4.52 43.26 6.98
N ALA A 43 -3.77 43.39 5.89
CA ALA A 43 -3.20 42.27 5.17
C ALA A 43 -2.25 41.54 6.10
N THR A 44 -2.68 40.39 6.61
CA THR A 44 -1.77 39.40 7.16
C THR A 44 -1.75 38.28 6.13
N THR A 45 -0.74 38.30 5.27
CA THR A 45 -0.38 37.18 4.41
C THR A 45 0.00 36.04 5.35
N SER A 46 -0.94 35.15 5.66
CA SER A 46 -0.62 33.89 6.31
C SER A 46 0.25 33.13 5.32
N GLY A 47 1.56 33.20 5.51
CA GLY A 47 2.51 32.35 4.83
C GLY A 47 2.09 30.91 5.11
N ARG A 48 1.42 30.30 4.12
CA ARG A 48 1.22 28.87 4.10
C ARG A 48 2.64 28.32 4.06
N ALA A 49 3.08 27.73 5.17
CA ALA A 49 4.30 26.93 5.17
C ALA A 49 4.13 25.97 4.00
N MET A 50 4.94 26.16 2.97
CA MET A 50 5.00 25.23 1.85
C MET A 50 5.44 23.92 2.49
N MET A 51 4.48 23.02 2.70
CA MET A 51 4.85 21.63 2.90
C MET A 51 5.74 21.30 1.72
N PRO A 52 6.92 20.70 1.92
CA PRO A 52 7.70 20.26 0.79
C PRO A 52 6.74 19.40 -0.03
N VAL A 53 6.47 19.83 -1.25
CA VAL A 53 5.87 18.95 -2.23
C VAL A 53 6.94 17.88 -2.41
N VAL A 54 6.80 16.80 -1.66
CA VAL A 54 7.56 15.59 -1.94
C VAL A 54 6.96 15.12 -3.25
N GLU A 55 7.53 15.57 -4.38
CA GLU A 55 7.35 14.84 -5.62
C GLU A 55 7.92 13.47 -5.34
N ALA A 56 7.04 12.49 -5.17
CA ALA A 56 7.40 11.08 -5.08
C ALA A 56 7.95 10.69 -6.45
N SER A 57 9.20 11.07 -6.73
CA SER A 57 9.94 10.51 -7.86
C SER A 57 10.13 9.04 -7.56
N ALA A 58 9.60 8.17 -8.41
CA ALA A 58 9.80 6.75 -8.26
C ALA A 58 11.32 6.51 -8.27
N ARG A 59 11.84 5.60 -7.44
CA ARG A 59 13.29 5.31 -7.41
C ARG A 59 13.84 4.91 -8.78
N VAL A 60 12.96 4.39 -9.62
CA VAL A 60 13.17 3.99 -11.02
C VAL A 60 13.47 5.19 -11.94
N ASP A 61 12.93 6.38 -11.66
CA ASP A 61 13.10 7.57 -12.52
C ASP A 61 14.53 8.09 -12.55
N ARG A 62 15.38 7.62 -11.62
CA ARG A 62 16.82 7.94 -11.57
C ARG A 62 17.61 7.27 -12.70
N PHE A 63 17.03 6.25 -13.34
CA PHE A 63 17.68 5.46 -14.37
C PHE A 63 17.22 5.89 -15.77
N SER A 64 18.17 6.02 -16.70
CA SER A 64 17.86 6.32 -18.09
C SER A 64 17.36 5.08 -18.83
N LYS A 65 16.32 5.25 -19.66
CA LYS A 65 15.84 4.17 -20.55
C LYS A 65 16.82 3.81 -21.66
N SER A 66 17.87 4.61 -21.86
CA SER A 66 18.93 4.36 -22.85
C SER A 66 20.05 3.48 -22.32
N ASP A 67 20.16 3.33 -21.00
CA ASP A 67 21.20 2.53 -20.36
C ASP A 67 20.74 1.07 -20.21
N ILE A 68 21.70 0.15 -20.15
CA ILE A 68 21.41 -1.27 -19.91
C ILE A 68 21.29 -1.50 -18.41
N ILE A 69 20.10 -1.86 -17.97
CA ILE A 69 19.79 -2.15 -16.57
C ILE A 69 20.05 -3.61 -16.25
N VAL A 70 20.75 -3.86 -15.14
CA VAL A 70 20.98 -5.20 -14.59
C VAL A 70 20.21 -5.37 -13.28
N SER A 71 19.28 -6.33 -13.28
CA SER A 71 18.42 -6.67 -12.13
C SER A 71 18.67 -8.12 -11.68
N PRO A 72 19.64 -8.39 -10.79
CA PRO A 72 19.89 -9.74 -10.26
C PRO A 72 18.70 -10.29 -9.46
N SER A 73 18.31 -11.54 -9.73
CA SER A 73 17.28 -12.25 -8.96
C SER A 73 17.82 -12.78 -7.63
N ILE A 74 17.13 -12.42 -6.54
CA ILE A 74 17.48 -12.89 -5.20
C ILE A 74 17.16 -14.37 -4.96
N LEU A 75 16.45 -15.05 -5.88
CA LEU A 75 16.20 -16.50 -5.76
C LEU A 75 17.47 -17.33 -5.73
N SER A 76 18.53 -16.84 -6.38
CA SER A 76 19.84 -17.51 -6.40
C SER A 76 20.73 -17.12 -5.22
N ALA A 77 20.29 -16.17 -4.39
CA ALA A 77 21.06 -15.69 -3.26
C ALA A 77 20.98 -16.65 -2.07
N ASN A 78 21.96 -16.55 -1.17
CA ASN A 78 21.91 -17.26 0.10
C ASN A 78 20.94 -16.56 1.07
N PHE A 79 19.74 -17.11 1.23
CA PHE A 79 18.70 -16.59 2.13
C PHE A 79 19.14 -16.47 3.60
N ALA A 80 20.10 -17.27 4.07
CA ALA A 80 20.61 -17.16 5.44
C ALA A 80 21.38 -15.84 5.68
N LYS A 81 21.88 -15.21 4.61
CA LYS A 81 22.68 -13.97 4.65
C LYS A 81 22.18 -12.94 3.63
N LEU A 82 20.86 -12.85 3.46
CA LEU A 82 20.25 -12.09 2.36
C LEU A 82 20.69 -10.61 2.34
N GLY A 83 20.74 -9.96 3.50
CA GLY A 83 21.17 -8.56 3.58
C GLY A 83 22.63 -8.32 3.18
N GLU A 84 23.53 -9.27 3.47
CA GLU A 84 24.93 -9.20 3.03
C GLU A 84 25.05 -9.42 1.52
N GLN A 85 24.28 -10.37 0.98
CA GLN A 85 24.26 -10.66 -0.46
C GLN A 85 23.77 -9.46 -1.27
N ILE A 86 22.72 -8.78 -0.78
CA ILE A 86 22.17 -7.57 -1.41
C ILE A 86 23.22 -6.45 -1.45
N LYS A 87 23.88 -6.18 -0.33
CA LYS A 87 24.97 -5.18 -0.31
C LYS A 87 26.14 -5.56 -1.20
N ALA A 88 26.45 -6.85 -1.32
CA ALA A 88 27.50 -7.32 -2.21
C ALA A 88 27.17 -7.06 -3.69
N VAL A 89 25.94 -7.31 -4.13
CA VAL A 89 25.53 -7.02 -5.52
C VAL A 89 25.36 -5.52 -5.78
N GLU A 90 24.89 -4.76 -4.79
CA GLU A 90 24.82 -3.29 -4.86
C GLU A 90 26.23 -2.69 -5.05
N ASN A 91 27.21 -3.15 -4.28
CA ASN A 91 28.62 -2.74 -4.45
C ASN A 91 29.23 -3.22 -5.78
N ALA A 92 28.70 -4.27 -6.38
CA ALA A 92 29.11 -4.74 -7.71
C ALA A 92 28.53 -3.88 -8.85
N GLY A 93 27.64 -2.93 -8.53
CA GLY A 93 27.04 -2.00 -9.48
C GLY A 93 25.77 -2.54 -10.14
N CYS A 94 24.94 -3.32 -9.44
CA CYS A 94 23.60 -3.62 -9.93
C CYS A 94 22.70 -2.40 -9.85
N ASP A 95 21.76 -2.28 -10.79
CA ASP A 95 20.83 -1.16 -10.85
C ASP A 95 19.62 -1.42 -9.97
N TRP A 96 18.98 -2.58 -10.15
CA TRP A 96 17.73 -2.97 -9.47
C TRP A 96 17.91 -4.32 -8.77
N ILE A 97 16.96 -4.68 -7.91
CA ILE A 97 16.95 -6.00 -7.25
C ILE A 97 15.67 -6.72 -7.66
N HIS A 98 15.81 -7.87 -8.32
CA HIS A 98 14.69 -8.65 -8.79
C HIS A 98 14.22 -9.64 -7.72
N VAL A 99 12.92 -9.65 -7.45
CA VAL A 99 12.25 -10.42 -6.41
C VAL A 99 11.13 -11.25 -7.04
N ASP A 100 11.39 -12.54 -7.20
CA ASP A 100 10.41 -13.48 -7.76
C ASP A 100 9.52 -14.08 -6.65
N VAL A 101 8.22 -13.82 -6.74
CA VAL A 101 7.20 -14.29 -5.80
C VAL A 101 6.40 -15.42 -6.45
N MET A 102 6.46 -16.62 -5.88
CA MET A 102 5.75 -17.80 -6.36
C MET A 102 4.84 -18.37 -5.26
N ASP A 103 3.61 -18.77 -5.62
CA ASP A 103 2.58 -19.24 -4.67
C ASP A 103 2.33 -20.76 -4.67
N GLY A 104 3.05 -21.54 -5.47
CA GLY A 104 2.84 -22.97 -5.60
C GLY A 104 1.62 -23.36 -6.46
N ARG A 105 0.81 -22.40 -6.89
CA ARG A 105 -0.40 -22.63 -7.70
C ARG A 105 -0.17 -22.27 -9.15
N PHE A 106 0.34 -21.07 -9.42
CA PHE A 106 0.66 -20.63 -10.77
C PHE A 106 1.95 -21.31 -11.28
N VAL A 107 2.94 -21.44 -10.38
CA VAL A 107 4.19 -22.18 -10.58
C VAL A 107 4.28 -23.26 -9.50
N PRO A 108 4.78 -24.48 -9.76
CA PRO A 108 4.85 -25.57 -8.77
C PRO A 108 5.88 -25.36 -7.65
N ASN A 109 6.31 -24.12 -7.41
CA ASN A 109 7.31 -23.75 -6.40
C ASN A 109 6.77 -22.61 -5.52
N ILE A 110 7.23 -22.54 -4.27
CA ILE A 110 6.87 -21.47 -3.31
C ILE A 110 8.17 -20.79 -2.90
N THR A 111 8.24 -19.46 -3.03
CA THR A 111 9.47 -18.70 -2.78
C THR A 111 9.36 -17.83 -1.53
N ILE A 112 8.94 -16.58 -1.70
CA ILE A 112 9.00 -15.52 -0.69
C ILE A 112 7.75 -14.65 -0.79
N GLY A 113 7.41 -14.00 0.32
CA GLY A 113 6.25 -13.11 0.41
C GLY A 113 6.63 -11.65 0.72
N PRO A 114 5.63 -10.80 0.96
CA PRO A 114 5.82 -9.37 1.24
C PRO A 114 6.76 -9.10 2.42
N LEU A 115 6.80 -10.00 3.42
CA LEU A 115 7.69 -9.89 4.59
C LEU A 115 9.17 -9.83 4.22
N VAL A 116 9.58 -10.51 3.15
CA VAL A 116 10.98 -10.48 2.70
C VAL A 116 11.28 -9.15 2.01
N VAL A 117 10.34 -8.61 1.25
CA VAL A 117 10.47 -7.27 0.62
C VAL A 117 10.62 -6.19 1.69
N ASP A 118 9.77 -6.24 2.73
CA ASP A 118 9.82 -5.32 3.87
C ASP A 118 11.17 -5.41 4.61
N ALA A 119 11.70 -6.62 4.79
CA ALA A 119 13.01 -6.82 5.41
C ALA A 119 14.19 -6.31 4.54
N ILE A 120 14.05 -6.33 3.21
CA ILE A 120 15.08 -5.86 2.26
C ILE A 120 15.04 -4.34 2.09
N ARG A 121 13.86 -3.73 2.15
CA ARG A 121 13.69 -2.29 1.94
C ARG A 121 14.63 -1.39 2.76
N PRO A 122 14.92 -1.64 4.05
CA PRO A 122 15.87 -0.83 4.82
C PRO A 122 17.35 -1.18 4.56
N VAL A 123 17.64 -2.26 3.83
CA VAL A 123 19.01 -2.72 3.55
C VAL A 123 19.62 -1.98 2.35
N THR A 124 18.78 -1.59 1.38
CA THR A 124 19.20 -1.03 0.08
C THR A 124 18.28 0.10 -0.37
N ASP A 125 18.85 1.09 -1.04
CA ASP A 125 18.12 2.20 -1.64
C ASP A 125 17.77 1.99 -3.12
N LEU A 126 18.24 0.89 -3.71
CA LEU A 126 17.94 0.53 -5.09
C LEU A 126 16.44 0.21 -5.29
N PRO A 127 15.92 0.35 -6.52
CA PRO A 127 14.56 -0.07 -6.85
C PRO A 127 14.37 -1.57 -6.64
N LEU A 128 13.27 -1.94 -5.98
CA LEU A 128 12.85 -3.33 -5.83
C LEU A 128 11.86 -3.70 -6.94
N ASP A 129 12.27 -4.62 -7.79
CA ASP A 129 11.49 -5.15 -8.91
C ASP A 129 10.82 -6.47 -8.51
N VAL A 130 9.53 -6.41 -8.20
CA VAL A 130 8.76 -7.56 -7.72
C VAL A 130 7.98 -8.19 -8.87
N HIS A 131 8.26 -9.45 -9.13
CA HIS A 131 7.60 -10.24 -10.16
C HIS A 131 6.63 -11.26 -9.52
N LEU A 132 5.34 -11.06 -9.76
CA LEU A 132 4.25 -11.83 -9.15
C LEU A 132 3.85 -13.03 -10.02
N MET A 133 4.54 -14.16 -9.84
CA MET A 133 4.18 -15.48 -10.37
C MET A 133 3.13 -16.17 -9.49
N ILE A 134 1.96 -15.53 -9.34
CA ILE A 134 0.88 -16.01 -8.46
C ILE A 134 -0.48 -15.97 -9.16
N VAL A 135 -1.44 -16.70 -8.60
CA VAL A 135 -2.86 -16.62 -8.97
C VAL A 135 -3.53 -15.46 -8.21
N GLU A 136 -4.42 -14.72 -8.87
CA GLU A 136 -5.15 -13.58 -8.30
C GLU A 136 -4.22 -12.50 -7.70
N PRO A 137 -3.27 -11.93 -8.48
CA PRO A 137 -2.32 -10.95 -7.98
C PRO A 137 -2.97 -9.67 -7.46
N GLU A 138 -4.18 -9.32 -7.91
CA GLU A 138 -4.94 -8.16 -7.44
C GLU A 138 -5.12 -8.10 -5.92
N ASN A 139 -5.13 -9.27 -5.26
CA ASN A 139 -5.30 -9.40 -3.81
C ASN A 139 -3.99 -9.18 -3.03
N ARG A 140 -2.84 -9.16 -3.73
CA ARG A 140 -1.50 -9.11 -3.12
C ARG A 140 -0.69 -7.89 -3.51
N VAL A 141 -1.04 -7.23 -4.61
CA VAL A 141 -0.36 -6.01 -5.09
C VAL A 141 -0.22 -4.96 -3.97
N GLU A 142 -1.27 -4.72 -3.19
CA GLU A 142 -1.25 -3.71 -2.11
C GLU A 142 -0.23 -4.07 -1.01
N ASP A 143 -0.11 -5.35 -0.66
CA ASP A 143 0.83 -5.81 0.36
C ASP A 143 2.29 -5.59 -0.10
N PHE A 144 2.60 -5.84 -1.37
CA PHE A 144 3.95 -5.64 -1.92
C PHE A 144 4.33 -4.16 -2.05
N ILE A 145 3.39 -3.31 -2.45
CA ILE A 145 3.63 -1.87 -2.52
C ILE A 145 3.86 -1.30 -1.11
N LYS A 146 3.06 -1.71 -0.12
CA LYS A 146 3.28 -1.31 1.28
C LYS A 146 4.62 -1.80 1.84
N ALA A 147 5.08 -2.97 1.43
CA ALA A 147 6.40 -3.49 1.79
C ALA A 147 7.57 -2.73 1.13
N GLY A 148 7.29 -1.83 0.18
CA GLY A 148 8.28 -0.97 -0.46
C GLY A 148 8.76 -1.44 -1.83
N ALA A 149 7.93 -2.21 -2.55
CA ALA A 149 8.14 -2.52 -3.96
C ALA A 149 8.02 -1.25 -4.82
N ASP A 150 8.99 -1.04 -5.72
CA ASP A 150 8.99 0.10 -6.66
C ASP A 150 8.38 -0.28 -8.01
N ILE A 151 8.62 -1.52 -8.45
CA ILE A 151 8.05 -2.10 -9.67
C ILE A 151 7.30 -3.36 -9.29
N VAL A 152 6.09 -3.52 -9.82
CA VAL A 152 5.28 -4.73 -9.65
C VAL A 152 4.87 -5.24 -11.02
N SER A 153 5.41 -6.39 -11.38
CA SER A 153 5.13 -7.09 -12.63
C SER A 153 4.11 -8.19 -12.40
N VAL A 154 3.08 -8.27 -13.24
CA VAL A 154 2.02 -9.27 -13.18
C VAL A 154 1.93 -10.05 -14.48
N HIS A 155 1.49 -11.29 -14.38
CA HIS A 155 1.28 -12.19 -15.52
C HIS A 155 0.04 -11.80 -16.34
N CYS A 156 0.17 -11.89 -17.67
CA CYS A 156 -0.91 -11.58 -18.61
C CYS A 156 -1.84 -12.76 -18.89
N GLU A 157 -1.43 -13.95 -18.45
CA GLU A 157 -2.16 -15.19 -18.65
C GLU A 157 -3.45 -15.23 -17.83
N ASN A 158 -4.53 -15.71 -18.44
CA ASN A 158 -5.83 -15.89 -17.78
C ASN A 158 -5.79 -16.82 -16.56
N ALA A 159 -4.77 -17.68 -16.46
CA ALA A 159 -4.56 -18.53 -15.29
C ALA A 159 -4.08 -17.76 -14.04
N SER A 160 -3.50 -16.57 -14.23
CA SER A 160 -3.08 -15.68 -13.15
C SER A 160 -4.11 -14.58 -12.90
N THR A 161 -4.46 -13.80 -13.94
CA THR A 161 -5.29 -12.59 -13.81
C THR A 161 -6.45 -12.60 -14.80
N ILE A 162 -7.68 -12.44 -14.29
CA ILE A 162 -8.89 -12.36 -15.13
C ILE A 162 -9.04 -10.97 -15.77
N HIS A 163 -8.67 -9.91 -15.04
CA HIS A 163 -8.86 -8.51 -15.43
C HIS A 163 -7.53 -7.74 -15.53
N LEU A 164 -6.63 -8.16 -16.43
CA LEU A 164 -5.27 -7.60 -16.56
C LEU A 164 -5.23 -6.06 -16.58
N HIS A 165 -6.05 -5.43 -17.41
CA HIS A 165 -6.09 -3.96 -17.52
C HIS A 165 -6.46 -3.28 -16.19
N ARG A 166 -7.35 -3.89 -15.41
CA ARG A 166 -7.70 -3.36 -14.08
C ARG A 166 -6.53 -3.50 -13.11
N THR A 167 -5.86 -4.65 -13.13
CA THR A 167 -4.72 -4.92 -12.24
C THR A 167 -3.53 -3.99 -12.53
N ILE A 168 -3.22 -3.74 -13.81
CA ILE A 168 -2.17 -2.77 -14.18
C ILE A 168 -2.52 -1.37 -13.67
N ASN A 169 -3.75 -0.91 -13.87
CA ASN A 169 -4.18 0.39 -13.34
C ASN A 169 -4.12 0.45 -11.81
N GLN A 170 -4.46 -0.64 -11.12
CA GLN A 170 -4.34 -0.74 -9.66
C GLN A 170 -2.88 -0.57 -9.21
N VAL A 171 -1.92 -1.21 -9.89
CA VAL A 171 -0.49 -1.04 -9.60
C VAL A 171 -0.08 0.43 -9.79
N CYS A 172 -0.45 1.06 -10.90
CA CYS A 172 -0.11 2.46 -11.16
C CYS A 172 -0.70 3.43 -10.12
N VAL A 173 -1.96 3.23 -9.74
CA VAL A 173 -2.63 4.09 -8.74
C VAL A 173 -2.00 3.94 -7.36
N LEU A 174 -1.60 2.72 -6.97
CA LEU A 174 -1.00 2.47 -5.67
C LEU A 174 0.47 2.90 -5.60
N GLY A 175 1.21 2.83 -6.72
CA GLY A 175 2.62 3.25 -6.80
C GLY A 175 2.86 4.75 -7.00
N THR A 176 1.81 5.55 -7.21
CA THR A 176 1.89 7.01 -7.38
C THR A 176 1.51 7.80 -6.10
N ALA A 177 1.38 7.12 -4.96
CA ALA A 177 0.96 7.68 -3.67
C ALA A 177 2.12 7.93 -2.70
#